data_AF-A0A9X3UTD1-F1
#
_entry.id   AF-A0A9X3UTD1-F1
#
_cell.length_a   1.000
_cell.length_b   1.000
_cell.length_c   1.000
_cell.angle_alpha   90.00
_cell.angle_beta   90.00
_cell.angle_gamma   90.00
#
_symmetry.space_group_name_H-M   'P 1'
#
loop_
_entity.id
_entity.type
_entity.pdbx_description
1 polymer ?
#
loop_
_entity_poly.entity_id
_entity_poly.type
_entity_poly.pdbx_seq_one_letter_code
_entity_poly.pdbx_strand_id
1 'polypeptide(L)'
;MKLIEKIIAEISPGWAAQRARSRLVFNAYEAAMPNRTHKAKREKGAANTSVKQSAVSLREQARALDQDHDIVIGILDKLEERVIGSKGIHIEPQPLNLDGEVNEELAEQIRTKW
;
A
#
# COMPACT_ATOMS: atom_id res chain seq x y z
N MET A 1 -29.15 -3.70 3.80
CA MET A 1 -29.54 -4.57 4.93
C MET A 1 -30.65 -5.49 4.48
N LYS A 2 -30.54 -6.81 4.72
CA LYS A 2 -31.58 -7.78 4.36
C LYS A 2 -32.79 -7.63 5.30
N LEU A 3 -33.97 -8.04 4.86
CA LEU A 3 -35.23 -7.92 5.62
C LEU A 3 -35.12 -8.52 7.04
N ILE A 4 -34.43 -9.65 7.17
CA ILE A 4 -34.17 -10.34 8.44
C ILE A 4 -33.34 -9.48 9.41
N GLU A 5 -32.34 -8.74 8.92
CA GLU A 5 -31.52 -7.87 9.77
C GLU A 5 -32.30 -6.65 10.26
N LYS A 6 -33.25 -6.16 9.46
CA LYS A 6 -34.14 -5.06 9.86
C LYS A 6 -35.09 -5.50 10.99
N ILE A 7 -35.66 -6.70 10.87
CA ILE A 7 -36.52 -7.29 11.92
C ILE A 7 -35.72 -7.52 13.21
N ILE A 8 -34.50 -8.03 13.08
CA ILE A 8 -33.61 -8.24 14.24
C ILE A 8 -33.16 -6.91 14.84
N ALA A 9 -32.91 -5.88 14.04
CA ALA A 9 -32.46 -4.57 14.53
C ALA A 9 -33.50 -3.90 15.43
N GLU A 10 -34.80 -4.13 15.15
CA GLU A 10 -35.90 -3.60 15.94
C GLU A 10 -35.95 -4.20 17.36
N ILE A 11 -35.54 -5.47 17.51
CA ILE A 11 -35.57 -6.20 18.79
C ILE A 11 -34.21 -6.15 19.51
N SER A 12 -33.12 -6.23 18.74
CA SER A 12 -31.74 -6.26 19.24
C SER A 12 -30.78 -5.60 18.23
N PRO A 13 -30.51 -4.29 18.37
CA PRO A 13 -29.63 -3.57 17.47
C PRO A 13 -28.18 -4.09 17.51
N GLY A 14 -27.69 -4.53 18.68
CA GLY A 14 -26.35 -5.11 18.83
C GLY A 14 -26.17 -6.42 18.06
N TRP A 15 -27.18 -7.29 18.09
CA TRP A 15 -27.13 -8.56 17.36
C TRP A 15 -27.24 -8.35 15.84
N ALA A 16 -28.09 -7.41 15.40
CA ALA A 16 -28.17 -7.02 14.00
C ALA A 16 -26.84 -6.45 13.48
N ALA A 17 -26.20 -5.56 14.25
CA ALA A 17 -24.92 -4.97 13.90
C ALA A 17 -23.81 -6.02 13.79
N GLN A 18 -23.72 -6.95 14.76
CA GLN A 18 -22.73 -8.02 14.74
C GLN A 18 -22.92 -8.92 13.52
N ARG A 19 -24.16 -9.30 13.19
CA ARG A 19 -24.47 -10.12 12.02
C ARG A 19 -24.14 -9.39 10.71
N ALA A 20 -24.46 -8.10 10.60
CA ALA A 20 -24.13 -7.29 9.45
C ALA A 20 -22.60 -7.21 9.24
N ARG A 21 -21.84 -7.02 10.33
CA ARG A 21 -20.37 -7.05 10.32
C ARG A 21 -19.83 -8.40 9.84
N SER A 22 -20.30 -9.50 10.42
CA SER A 22 -19.88 -10.85 10.00
C SER A 22 -20.14 -11.08 8.52
N ARG A 23 -21.29 -10.64 7.99
CA ARG A 23 -21.57 -10.77 6.56
C ARG A 23 -20.64 -9.94 5.68
N LEU A 24 -20.29 -8.72 6.09
CA LEU A 24 -19.32 -7.91 5.35
C LEU A 24 -17.96 -8.62 5.28
N VAL A 25 -17.53 -9.26 6.37
CA VAL A 25 -16.30 -10.06 6.41
C VAL A 25 -16.39 -11.26 5.46
N PHE A 26 -17.51 -11.99 5.46
CA PHE A 26 -17.72 -13.11 4.53
C PHE A 26 -17.73 -12.66 3.07
N ASN A 27 -18.43 -11.57 2.76
CA ASN A 27 -18.48 -11.03 1.40
C ASN A 27 -17.09 -10.57 0.91
N ALA A 28 -16.29 -9.97 1.79
CA ALA A 28 -14.92 -9.57 1.46
C ALA A 28 -14.03 -10.80 1.18
N TYR A 29 -14.17 -11.85 1.98
CA TYR A 29 -13.49 -13.13 1.77
C TYR A 29 -13.91 -13.79 0.44
N GLU A 30 -15.21 -13.85 0.15
CA GLU A 30 -15.73 -14.40 -1.10
C GLU A 30 -15.29 -13.58 -2.33
N ALA A 31 -15.23 -12.25 -2.23
CA ALA A 31 -14.77 -11.39 -3.31
C ALA A 31 -13.28 -11.59 -3.63
N ALA A 32 -12.47 -11.95 -2.63
CA ALA A 32 -11.06 -12.28 -2.82
C ALA A 32 -10.85 -13.63 -3.52
N MET A 33 -11.84 -14.53 -3.48
CA MET A 33 -11.76 -15.82 -4.17
C MET A 33 -12.14 -15.70 -5.65
N PRO A 34 -11.33 -16.28 -6.56
CA PRO A 34 -11.70 -16.37 -7.96
C PRO A 34 -12.90 -17.32 -8.13
N ASN A 35 -13.93 -16.89 -8.85
CA ASN A 35 -15.10 -17.72 -9.17
C ASN A 35 -15.43 -17.61 -10.67
N ARG A 36 -16.46 -18.34 -11.14
CA ARG A 36 -16.84 -18.37 -12.56
C ARG A 36 -17.19 -16.99 -13.14
N THR A 37 -17.79 -16.10 -12.34
CA THR A 37 -18.16 -14.73 -12.71
C THR A 37 -17.10 -13.69 -12.31
N HIS A 38 -16.16 -14.05 -11.44
CA HIS A 38 -15.06 -13.24 -10.93
C HIS A 38 -13.73 -13.92 -11.25
N LYS A 39 -13.34 -13.87 -12.52
CA LYS A 39 -12.03 -14.38 -12.97
C LYS A 39 -10.95 -13.42 -12.45
N ALA A 40 -10.06 -13.92 -11.60
CA ALA A 40 -8.88 -13.16 -11.17
C ALA A 40 -8.04 -12.80 -12.41
N LYS A 41 -8.02 -11.52 -12.79
CA LYS A 41 -7.13 -11.00 -13.82
C LYS A 41 -5.74 -10.89 -13.22
N ARG A 42 -4.89 -11.87 -13.52
CA ARG A 42 -3.46 -11.83 -13.17
C ARG A 42 -2.70 -11.22 -14.34
N GLU A 43 -1.93 -10.18 -14.06
CA GLU A 43 -0.94 -9.69 -15.00
C GLU A 43 0.23 -10.68 -15.04
N LYS A 44 0.48 -11.28 -16.21
CA LYS A 44 1.58 -12.23 -16.42
C LYS A 44 2.87 -11.55 -16.88
N GLY A 45 2.83 -10.24 -17.12
CA GLY A 45 4.00 -9.46 -17.50
C GLY A 45 5.00 -9.38 -16.36
N ALA A 46 6.29 -9.34 -16.67
CA ALA A 46 7.29 -8.94 -15.69
C ALA A 46 6.94 -7.53 -15.18
N ALA A 47 7.08 -7.30 -13.87
CA ALA A 47 6.74 -6.00 -13.24
C ALA A 47 7.38 -4.82 -13.96
N ASN A 48 8.62 -4.96 -14.43
CA ASN A 48 9.30 -3.91 -15.18
C ASN A 48 8.61 -3.59 -16.52
N THR A 49 8.04 -4.59 -17.20
CA THR A 49 7.40 -4.41 -18.51
C THR A 49 6.03 -3.74 -18.37
N SER A 50 5.25 -4.13 -17.36
CA SER A 50 3.95 -3.51 -17.09
C SER A 50 4.10 -2.09 -16.59
N VAL A 51 5.01 -1.86 -15.64
CA VAL A 51 5.30 -0.52 -15.12
C VAL A 51 5.84 0.37 -16.23
N LYS A 52 6.76 -0.10 -17.08
CA LYS A 52 7.34 0.72 -18.16
C LYS A 52 6.30 1.24 -19.15
N GLN A 53 5.29 0.44 -19.50
CA GLN A 53 4.24 0.86 -20.43
C GLN A 53 3.31 1.93 -19.83
N SER A 54 3.00 1.82 -18.53
CA SER A 54 2.09 2.76 -17.86
C SER A 54 2.79 3.96 -17.21
N ALA A 55 4.11 3.89 -16.98
CA ALA A 55 4.87 4.87 -16.22
C ALA A 55 4.82 6.28 -16.85
N VAL A 56 4.90 6.38 -18.18
CA VAL A 56 4.89 7.69 -18.85
C VAL A 56 3.55 8.39 -18.64
N SER A 57 2.44 7.68 -18.88
CA SER A 57 1.10 8.24 -18.72
C SER A 57 0.79 8.58 -17.25
N LEU A 58 1.18 7.71 -16.30
CA LEU A 58 0.99 7.97 -14.87
C LEU A 58 1.78 9.20 -14.42
N ARG A 59 3.03 9.37 -14.89
CA ARG A 59 3.85 10.54 -14.58
C ARG A 59 3.23 11.84 -15.10
N GLU A 60 2.70 11.81 -16.32
CA GLU A 60 2.04 12.99 -16.92
C GLU A 60 0.76 13.35 -16.17
N GLN A 61 -0.07 12.36 -15.81
CA GLN A 61 -1.27 12.58 -14.99
C GLN A 61 -0.91 13.12 -13.62
N ALA A 62 0.09 12.55 -12.94
CA ALA A 62 0.56 13.03 -11.65
C ALA A 62 1.05 14.49 -11.74
N ARG A 63 1.78 14.86 -12.79
CA ARG A 63 2.25 16.25 -13.00
C ARG A 63 1.10 17.22 -13.25
N ALA A 64 0.11 16.85 -14.04
CA ALA A 64 -1.07 17.68 -14.26
C ALA A 64 -1.85 17.87 -12.94
N LEU A 65 -2.04 16.79 -12.18
CA LEU A 65 -2.74 16.84 -10.89
C LEU A 65 -1.99 17.66 -9.84
N ASP A 66 -0.66 17.55 -9.79
CA ASP A 66 0.21 18.34 -8.91
C ASP A 66 0.14 19.84 -9.24
N GLN A 67 0.04 20.20 -10.52
CA GLN A 67 -0.09 21.61 -10.93
C GLN A 67 -1.46 22.21 -10.57
N ASP A 68 -2.52 21.40 -10.63
CA ASP A 68 -3.89 21.90 -10.57
C ASP A 68 -4.58 21.68 -9.19
N HIS A 69 -4.07 20.77 -8.35
CA HIS A 69 -4.75 20.35 -7.11
C HIS A 69 -3.83 20.37 -5.87
N ASP A 70 -4.13 21.26 -4.93
CA ASP A 70 -3.38 21.43 -3.67
C ASP A 70 -3.31 20.15 -2.80
N ILE A 71 -4.36 19.33 -2.81
CA ILE A 71 -4.35 18.06 -2.09
C ILE A 71 -3.28 17.10 -2.64
N VAL A 72 -3.02 17.13 -3.94
CA VAL A 72 -2.04 16.26 -4.59
C VAL A 72 -0.63 16.74 -4.27
N ILE A 73 -0.39 18.06 -4.30
CA ILE A 73 0.85 18.68 -3.84
C ILE A 73 1.17 18.21 -2.43
N GLY A 74 0.23 18.39 -1.49
CA GLY A 74 0.45 17.98 -0.11
C GLY A 74 0.70 16.48 0.07
N ILE A 75 0.04 15.62 -0.71
CA ILE A 75 0.29 14.16 -0.65
C ILE A 75 1.68 13.82 -1.19
N LEU A 76 2.07 14.39 -2.33
CA LEU A 76 3.37 14.10 -2.94
C LEU A 76 4.52 14.66 -2.10
N ASP A 77 4.38 15.88 -1.56
CA ASP A 77 5.36 16.47 -0.64
C ASP A 77 5.54 15.63 0.62
N LYS A 78 4.44 15.14 1.21
CA LYS A 78 4.53 14.26 2.37
C LYS A 78 5.13 12.91 2.03
N LEU A 79 4.90 12.38 0.84
CA LEU A 79 5.57 11.18 0.38
C LEU A 79 7.07 11.42 0.20
N GLU A 80 7.47 12.54 -0.41
CA GLU A 80 8.89 12.93 -0.56
C GLU A 80 9.57 13.09 0.81
N GLU A 81 8.98 13.86 1.73
CA GLU A 81 9.53 14.11 3.07
C GLU A 81 9.78 12.79 3.83
N ARG A 82 8.89 11.80 3.65
CA ARG A 82 8.94 10.51 4.33
C ARG A 82 9.84 9.47 3.66
N VAL A 83 10.21 9.69 2.40
CA VAL A 83 11.09 8.77 1.67
C VAL A 83 12.50 9.32 1.59
N ILE A 84 12.66 10.57 1.17
CA ILE A 84 13.95 11.20 0.87
C ILE A 84 14.34 12.24 1.93
N GLY A 85 13.36 12.82 2.63
CA GLY A 85 13.62 13.86 3.62
C GLY A 85 14.52 13.43 4.77
N SER A 86 14.85 14.37 5.67
CA SER A 86 15.72 14.12 6.83
C SER A 86 15.23 13.02 7.76
N LYS A 87 13.92 12.76 7.79
CA LYS A 87 13.26 11.65 8.50
C LYS A 87 12.80 10.54 7.57
N GLY A 88 13.36 10.51 6.36
CA GLY A 88 13.04 9.57 5.31
C GLY A 88 13.65 8.20 5.54
N ILE A 89 13.55 7.33 4.53
CA ILE A 89 14.13 6.01 4.55
C ILE A 89 15.65 6.16 4.44
N HIS A 90 16.35 5.97 5.55
CA HIS A 90 17.80 5.91 5.57
C HIS A 90 18.30 4.51 5.20
N ILE A 91 19.35 4.47 4.38
CA ILE A 91 20.07 3.24 4.07
C ILE A 91 21.19 3.13 5.10
N GLU A 92 21.10 2.13 5.97
CA GLU A 92 22.18 1.83 6.90
C GLU A 92 23.10 0.75 6.31
N PRO A 93 24.35 1.07 5.96
CA PRO A 93 25.28 0.09 5.45
C PRO A 93 25.63 -0.93 6.54
N GLN A 94 25.55 -2.21 6.23
CA GLN A 94 25.96 -3.32 7.10
C GLN A 94 27.08 -4.14 6.43
N PRO A 95 28.30 -3.57 6.32
CA PRO A 95 29.44 -4.33 5.82
C PRO A 95 29.79 -5.44 6.81
N LEU A 96 30.19 -6.59 6.29
CA LEU A 96 30.57 -7.76 7.08
C LEU A 96 32.09 -7.95 7.04
N ASN A 97 32.67 -8.36 8.16
CA ASN A 97 34.03 -8.85 8.26
C ASN A 97 34.15 -10.23 7.61
N LEU A 98 35.40 -10.69 7.40
CA LEU A 98 35.67 -12.05 6.92
C LEU A 98 35.08 -13.14 7.84
N ASP A 99 34.94 -12.82 9.12
CA ASP A 99 34.36 -13.68 10.15
C ASP A 99 32.81 -13.64 10.19
N GLY A 100 32.18 -12.80 9.34
CA GLY A 100 30.72 -12.70 9.19
C GLY A 100 30.02 -11.75 10.17
N GLU A 101 30.77 -11.08 11.05
CA GLU A 101 30.24 -10.05 11.96
C GLU A 101 30.16 -8.67 11.27
N VAL A 102 29.25 -7.81 11.71
CA VAL A 102 29.09 -6.46 11.16
C VAL A 102 30.28 -5.59 11.55
N ASN A 103 30.92 -4.95 10.57
CA ASN A 103 31.99 -3.99 10.80
C ASN A 103 31.41 -2.60 11.05
N GLU A 104 31.24 -2.24 12.32
CA GLU A 104 30.68 -0.96 12.74
C GLU A 104 31.54 0.25 12.32
N GLU A 105 32.87 0.10 12.37
CA GLU A 105 33.81 1.17 12.00
C GLU A 105 33.72 1.51 10.50
N LEU A 106 33.71 0.48 9.65
CA LEU A 106 33.53 0.64 8.21
C LEU A 106 32.13 1.15 7.88
N ALA A 107 31.10 0.68 8.60
CA ALA A 107 29.74 1.20 8.44
C ALA A 107 29.66 2.71 8.72
N GLU A 108 30.34 3.18 9.78
CA GLU A 108 30.40 4.60 10.14
C GLU A 108 31.18 5.44 9.13
N GLN A 109 32.30 4.92 8.62
CA GLN A 109 33.06 5.57 7.55
C GLN A 109 32.23 5.71 6.27
N ILE A 110 31.44 4.69 5.91
CA ILE A 110 30.52 4.74 4.77
C ILE A 110 29.43 5.78 5.01
N ARG A 111 28.80 5.78 6.20
CA ARG A 111 27.76 6.77 6.56
C ARG A 111 28.26 8.21 6.50
N THR A 112 29.50 8.47 6.92
CA THR A 112 30.06 9.83 6.92
C THR A 112 30.36 10.34 5.51
N LYS A 113 30.61 9.45 4.55
CA LYS A 113 30.93 9.79 3.16
C LYS A 113 29.72 9.86 2.24
N TRP A 114 28.55 9.46 2.73
CA TRP A 114 27.29 9.46 2.00
C TRP A 114 26.54 10.78 2.23
#